data_AF-A0A3D2RST4-F1
#
_entry.id   AF-A0A3D2RST4-F1
#
_cell.length_a   1.000
_cell.length_b   1.000
_cell.length_c   1.000
_cell.angle_alpha   90.00
_cell.angle_beta   90.00
_cell.angle_gamma   90.00
#
_symmetry.space_group_name_H-M   'P 1'
#
loop_
_entity.id
_entity.type
_entity.pdbx_description
1 polymer ?
#
loop_
_entity_poly.entity_id
_entity_poly.type
_entity_poly.pdbx_seq_one_letter_code
_entity_poly.pdbx_strand_id
1 'polypeptide(L)' 'MYRNGLLRKAWRFYGQASVHEHGEIREQVMERTVRDELDRDPDRLGAAVVITVTRISTLGGEVLQEGTI' A
#
# COMPACT_ATOMS: atom_id res chain seq x y z
N MET A 1 -5.27 -2.33 4.98
CA MET A 1 -5.40 -3.20 6.18
C MET A 1 -4.75 -4.53 5.86
N TYR A 2 -4.01 -5.13 6.80
CA TYR A 2 -3.43 -6.46 6.64
C TYR A 2 -3.97 -7.43 7.69
N ARG A 3 -4.23 -8.68 7.31
CA ARG A 3 -4.66 -9.77 8.20
C ARG A 3 -3.67 -10.92 8.10
N ASN A 4 -3.14 -11.36 9.23
CA ASN A 4 -2.36 -12.59 9.34
C ASN A 4 -3.21 -13.64 10.06
N GLY A 5 -3.73 -14.61 9.30
CA GLY A 5 -4.59 -15.66 9.83
C GLY A 5 -3.88 -16.59 10.81
N LEU A 6 -2.62 -16.95 10.52
CA LEU A 6 -1.81 -17.86 11.34
C LEU A 6 -1.57 -17.28 12.75
N LEU A 7 -1.26 -15.99 12.82
CA LEU A 7 -1.01 -15.29 14.10
C LEU A 7 -2.29 -14.75 14.73
N ARG A 8 -3.45 -14.87 14.07
CA ARG A 8 -4.72 -14.25 14.47
C ARG A 8 -4.59 -12.75 14.76
N LYS A 9 -3.73 -12.06 14.00
CA LYS A 9 -3.46 -10.63 14.14
C LYS A 9 -3.90 -9.87 12.91
N ALA A 10 -4.28 -8.62 13.11
CA ALA A 10 -4.69 -7.74 12.03
C ALA A 10 -4.36 -6.29 12.36
N TRP A 11 -3.91 -5.57 11.34
CA TRP A 11 -3.40 -4.21 11.46
C TRP A 11 -4.06 -3.27 10.46
N ARG A 12 -4.38 -2.07 10.94
CA ARG A 12 -4.76 -0.92 10.13
C ARG A 12 -3.56 0.01 10.03
N PHE A 13 -3.30 0.46 8.81
CA PHE A 13 -2.26 1.43 8.48
C PHE A 13 -2.97 2.69 8.03
N TYR A 14 -2.60 3.81 8.63
CA TYR A 14 -3.13 5.14 8.33
C TYR A 14 -1.98 6.01 7.86
N GLY A 15 -2.25 6.88 6.91
CA GLY A 15 -1.21 7.70 6.30
C GLY A 15 -1.77 8.58 5.20
N GLN A 16 -0.91 9.41 4.66
CA GLN A 16 -1.22 10.21 3.47
C GLN A 16 -0.90 9.39 2.22
N ALA A 17 -1.85 9.33 1.30
CA ALA A 17 -1.64 8.73 -0.02
C ALA A 17 -1.16 9.79 -1.00
N SER A 18 -0.18 9.42 -1.83
CA SER A 18 0.22 10.15 -3.03
C SER A 18 0.01 9.25 -4.24
N VAL A 19 -0.49 9.82 -5.33
CA VAL A 19 -0.79 9.12 -6.57
C VAL A 19 0.18 9.59 -7.64
N HIS A 20 0.86 8.64 -8.27
CA HIS A 20 1.86 8.86 -9.31
C HIS A 20 1.36 8.22 -10.60
N GLU A 21 0.79 9.04 -11.47
CA GLU A 21 0.28 8.61 -12.78
C GLU A 21 1.40 8.42 -13.81
N HIS A 22 2.56 9.07 -13.58
CA HIS A 22 3.74 9.04 -14.42
C HIS A 22 5.02 9.14 -13.59
N GLY A 23 6.18 8.89 -14.22
CA GLY A 23 7.51 9.07 -13.64
C GLY A 23 8.07 7.86 -12.90
N GLU A 24 9.27 8.03 -12.35
CA GLU A 24 10.12 6.95 -11.82
C GLU A 24 9.43 6.10 -10.74
N ILE A 25 8.68 6.74 -9.82
CA ILE A 25 7.95 6.01 -8.77
C ILE A 25 6.93 5.05 -9.37
N ARG A 26 6.21 5.46 -10.42
CA ARG A 26 5.27 4.59 -11.12
C ARG A 26 5.99 3.43 -11.80
N GLU A 27 7.10 3.71 -12.46
CA GLU A 27 7.90 2.68 -13.15
C GLU A 27 8.40 1.62 -12.18
N GLN A 28 8.98 2.03 -11.05
CA GLN A 28 9.45 1.10 -10.01
C GLN A 28 8.32 0.23 -9.43
N VAL A 29 7.11 0.78 -9.30
CA VAL A 29 5.94 0.00 -8.88
C VAL A 29 5.56 -1.01 -9.97
N MET A 30 5.49 -0.58 -11.23
CA MET A 30 5.14 -1.45 -12.36
C MET A 30 6.10 -2.61 -12.53
N GLU A 31 7.41 -2.41 -12.33
CA GLU A 31 8.42 -3.47 -12.38
C GLU A 31 8.23 -4.56 -11.32
N ARG A 32 7.60 -4.21 -10.18
CA ARG A 32 7.34 -5.13 -9.06
C ARG A 32 5.93 -5.72 -9.07
N THR A 33 5.04 -5.15 -9.89
CA THR A 33 3.68 -5.64 -10.06
C THR A 33 3.71 -7.04 -10.65
N VAL A 34 2.92 -7.96 -10.06
CA VAL A 34 2.83 -9.34 -10.55
C VAL A 34 2.26 -9.38 -11.96
N ARG A 35 2.76 -10.31 -12.76
CA ARG A 35 2.43 -10.43 -14.18
C ARG A 35 0.92 -10.53 -14.43
N ASP A 36 0.18 -11.25 -13.60
CA ASP A 36 -1.27 -11.39 -13.73
C ASP A 36 -2.03 -10.05 -13.67
N GLU A 37 -1.56 -9.09 -12.88
CA GLU A 37 -2.16 -7.76 -12.82
C GLU A 37 -1.77 -6.92 -14.05
N LEU A 38 -0.52 -7.04 -14.52
CA LEU A 38 -0.06 -6.39 -15.75
C LEU A 38 -0.76 -6.93 -17.01
N ASP A 39 -1.01 -8.23 -17.07
CA ASP A 39 -1.68 -8.87 -18.21
C ASP A 39 -3.16 -8.46 -18.30
N ARG A 40 -3.77 -8.05 -17.17
CA ARG A 40 -5.12 -7.47 -17.11
C ARG A 40 -5.19 -5.99 -17.49
N ASP A 41 -4.07 -5.27 -17.44
CA ASP A 41 -3.94 -3.86 -17.82
C ASP A 41 -2.92 -3.70 -18.97
N PRO A 42 -3.25 -4.18 -20.19
CA PRO A 42 -2.32 -4.19 -21.33
C PRO A 42 -1.85 -2.79 -21.72
N ASP A 43 -2.72 -1.79 -21.55
CA ASP A 43 -2.46 -0.38 -21.86
C ASP A 43 -1.72 0.36 -20.72
N ARG A 44 -1.47 -0.33 -19.60
CA ARG A 44 -0.75 0.20 -18.44
C ARG A 44 -1.40 1.48 -17.89
N LEU A 45 -2.73 1.55 -17.87
CA LEU A 45 -3.46 2.74 -17.42
C LEU A 45 -3.43 2.92 -15.89
N GLY A 46 -2.93 1.93 -15.14
CA GLY A 46 -2.77 2.03 -13.70
C GLY A 46 -1.79 3.12 -13.23
N ALA A 47 -2.06 3.65 -12.04
CA ALA A 47 -1.21 4.59 -11.31
C ALA A 47 -0.56 3.92 -10.10
N ALA A 48 0.61 4.42 -9.67
CA ALA A 48 1.24 4.00 -8.43
C ALA A 48 0.69 4.80 -7.25
N VAL A 49 0.28 4.10 -6.19
CA VAL A 49 -0.17 4.72 -4.94
C VAL A 49 0.86 4.45 -3.85
N VAL A 50 1.48 5.52 -3.34
CA VAL A 50 2.42 5.45 -2.23
C VAL A 50 1.78 6.04 -0.98
N ILE A 51 1.74 5.26 0.09
CA ILE A 51 1.18 5.66 1.37
C ILE A 51 2.31 5.93 2.37
N THR A 52 2.46 7.19 2.78
CA THR A 52 3.33 7.57 3.89
C THR A 52 2.60 7.26 5.19
N VAL A 53 2.96 6.14 5.83
CA VAL A 53 2.30 5.64 7.04
C VAL A 53 2.68 6.50 8.25
N THR A 54 1.67 7.07 8.90
CA THR A 54 1.81 7.88 10.13
C THR A 54 1.31 7.15 11.36
N ARG A 55 0.37 6.20 11.22
CA ARG A 55 -0.15 5.43 12.37
C ARG A 55 -0.44 3.99 12.00
N ILE A 56 -0.16 3.09 12.94
CA ILE A 56 -0.49 1.67 12.87
C ILE A 56 -1.31 1.31 14.10
N SER A 57 -2.44 0.61 13.91
CA SER A 57 -3.23 0.09 15.02
C SER A 57 -3.67 -1.35 14.80
N THR A 58 -4.00 -2.05 15.88
CA THR A 58 -4.72 -3.32 15.81
C THR A 58 -6.18 -3.08 15.40
N LEU A 59 -6.90 -4.16 15.06
CA LEU A 59 -8.36 -4.05 14.84
C LEU A 59 -9.14 -3.60 16.08
N GLY A 60 -8.63 -3.86 17.28
CA GLY A 60 -9.22 -3.42 18.54
C GLY A 60 -8.99 -1.94 18.84
N GLY A 61 -8.23 -1.22 17.99
CA GLY A 61 -7.95 0.20 18.15
C GLY A 61 -6.68 0.53 18.94
N GLU A 62 -5.99 -0.48 19.49
CA GLU A 62 -4.69 -0.28 20.15
C GLU A 62 -3.66 0.27 19.14
N VAL A 63 -3.08 1.42 19.46
CA VAL A 63 -2.05 2.07 18.63
C VAL A 63 -0.71 1.40 18.91
N LEU A 64 -0.08 0.88 17.85
CA LEU A 64 1.24 0.25 17.93
C LEU A 64 2.37 1.22 17.56
N GLN A 65 2.06 2.18 16.69
CA GLN A 65 2.99 3.20 16.25
C GLN A 65 2.21 4.44 15.82
N GLU A 66 2.75 5.62 16.14
CA GLU A 66 2.26 6.91 15.69
C GLU A 66 3.44 7.87 15.49
N GLY A 67 3.40 8.65 14.41
CA GLY A 67 4.42 9.63 14.03
C GLY A 67 3.88 10.67 13.06
N THR A 68 4.67 11.70 12.80
CA THR A 68 4.36 12.80 11.89
C THR A 68 5.07 12.60 10.55
N ILE A 69 4.52 13.18 9.48
CA ILE A 69 5.18 13.30 8.15
C ILE A 69 6.29 14.34 8.22
#